data_AF-A0ABD6EXX7-F1
#
_entry.id   AF-A0ABD6EXX7-F1
#
_cell.length_a   1.000
_cell.length_b   1.000
_cell.length_c   1.000
_cell.angle_alpha   90.00
_cell.angle_beta   90.00
_cell.angle_gamma   90.00
#
_symmetry.space_group_name_H-M   'P 1'
#
loop_
_entity.id
_entity.type
_entity.pdbx_description
1 polymer ?
#
loop_
_entity_poly.entity_id
_entity_poly.type
_entity_poly.pdbx_seq_one_letter_code
_entity_poly.pdbx_strand_id
1 'polypeptide(L)'
;MCLEKIIENKGCGHKQNEFRLPEHRLRGFMVLGLSNNNITRLPSEEDLKEKFPDLVAVDVEGNKVFDCNSTKEYKTIRGVSMRPPGEKVS
;
A
#
# COMPACT_ATOMS: atom_id res chain seq x y z
N MET A 1 6.27 20.77 2.15
CA MET A 1 6.35 20.12 3.47
C MET A 1 5.91 18.68 3.30
N CYS A 2 6.86 17.77 3.17
CA CYS A 2 6.59 16.34 3.25
C CYS A 2 6.96 15.92 4.67
N LEU A 3 6.00 15.40 5.43
CA LEU A 3 6.21 14.89 6.77
C LEU A 3 7.24 13.76 6.74
N GLU A 4 8.29 13.95 7.52
CA GLU A 4 9.40 13.01 7.69
C GLU A 4 9.01 11.78 8.52
N LYS A 5 9.74 10.69 8.21
CA LYS A 5 10.12 9.54 9.06
C LYS A 5 9.04 8.49 9.35
N ILE A 6 9.14 7.38 8.61
CA ILE A 6 9.34 5.99 9.09
C ILE A 6 9.85 5.18 7.87
N ILE A 7 10.85 4.32 8.10
CA ILE A 7 11.58 3.44 7.15
C ILE A 7 12.78 4.10 6.44
N GLU A 8 13.95 3.48 6.62
CA GLU A 8 15.27 3.93 6.18
C GLU A 8 15.40 4.15 4.66
N ASN A 9 16.04 5.27 4.31
CA ASN A 9 16.92 5.51 3.15
C ASN A 9 16.73 4.62 1.90
N LYS A 10 16.05 5.14 0.87
CA LYS A 10 16.55 5.24 -0.53
C LYS A 10 15.84 6.42 -1.22
N GLY A 11 16.60 7.23 -1.97
CA GLY A 11 16.14 8.52 -2.52
C GLY A 11 14.91 8.45 -3.43
N CYS A 12 14.32 9.62 -3.71
CA CYS A 12 13.09 9.86 -4.49
C CYS A 12 13.10 9.39 -5.97
N GLY A 13 13.86 8.35 -6.32
CA GLY A 13 13.90 7.73 -7.65
C GLY A 13 13.85 6.19 -7.67
N HIS A 14 13.83 5.51 -6.51
CA HIS A 14 13.76 4.05 -6.48
C HIS A 14 12.32 3.57 -6.29
N LYS A 15 11.76 2.94 -7.33
CA LYS A 15 10.50 2.20 -7.20
C LYS A 15 10.71 0.99 -6.30
N GLN A 16 9.86 0.83 -5.29
CA GLN A 16 9.87 -0.38 -4.46
C GLN A 16 9.17 -1.52 -5.19
N ASN A 17 9.80 -2.67 -5.25
CA ASN A 17 9.20 -3.88 -5.81
C ASN A 17 8.42 -4.68 -4.74
N GLU A 18 8.71 -4.43 -3.47
CA GLU A 18 8.14 -5.16 -2.33
C GLU A 18 7.80 -4.17 -1.21
N PHE A 19 6.62 -4.33 -0.62
CA PHE A 19 6.22 -3.64 0.60
C PHE A 19 6.72 -4.42 1.82
N ARG A 20 7.43 -3.74 2.73
CA ARG A 20 7.90 -4.33 3.99
C ARG A 20 7.05 -3.83 5.14
N LEU A 21 6.61 -4.76 5.98
CA LEU A 21 5.91 -4.43 7.21
C LEU A 21 6.87 -3.78 8.22
N PRO A 22 6.37 -2.84 9.03
CA PRO A 22 7.16 -2.27 10.11
C PRO A 22 7.44 -3.34 11.17
N GLU A 23 8.58 -3.21 11.86
CA GLU A 23 8.94 -4.12 12.96
C GLU A 23 7.94 -3.99 14.12
N HIS A 24 7.47 -2.77 14.38
CA HIS A 24 6.53 -2.45 15.45
C HIS A 24 5.12 -2.17 14.92
N ARG A 25 4.13 -2.39 15.78
CA ARG A 25 2.73 -2.03 15.51
C ARG A 25 2.55 -0.50 15.50
N LEU A 26 1.90 0.02 14.48
CA LEU A 26 1.63 1.44 14.26
C LEU A 26 0.12 1.70 14.31
N ARG A 27 -0.32 2.54 15.26
CA ARG A 27 -1.73 2.94 15.43
C ARG A 27 -1.99 4.33 14.87
N GLY A 28 -3.25 4.61 14.55
CA GLY A 28 -3.72 5.89 13.99
C GLY A 28 -3.55 6.02 12.47
N PHE A 29 -2.98 5.00 11.81
CA PHE A 29 -2.81 4.98 10.35
C PHE A 29 -4.03 4.33 9.70
N MET A 30 -4.94 5.16 9.21
CA MET A 30 -6.15 4.68 8.51
C MET A 30 -5.89 4.33 7.04
N VAL A 31 -4.91 4.97 6.40
CA VAL A 31 -4.61 4.79 4.98
C VAL A 31 -3.11 4.58 4.78
N LEU A 32 -2.74 3.56 4.01
CA LEU A 32 -1.37 3.35 3.53
C LEU A 32 -1.24 3.79 2.07
N GLY A 33 -0.39 4.78 1.79
CA GLY A 33 -0.08 5.23 0.44
C GLY A 33 1.13 4.51 -0.12
N LEU A 34 0.93 3.68 -1.15
CA LEU A 34 1.97 2.88 -1.83
C LEU A 34 2.01 3.16 -3.35
N SER A 35 1.44 4.28 -3.78
CA SER A 35 1.25 4.64 -5.18
C SER A 35 2.57 4.86 -5.92
N ASN A 36 2.56 4.64 -7.24
CA ASN A 36 3.68 4.84 -8.19
C ASN A 36 4.95 4.03 -7.91
N ASN A 37 4.81 2.86 -7.28
CA ASN A 37 5.88 1.89 -7.09
C ASN A 37 5.82 0.75 -8.15
N ASN A 38 6.52 -0.35 -7.89
CA ASN A 38 6.49 -1.60 -8.67
C ASN A 38 6.05 -2.78 -7.79
N ILE A 39 5.19 -2.52 -6.81
CA ILE A 39 4.67 -3.55 -5.89
C ILE A 39 3.81 -4.51 -6.68
N THR A 40 4.07 -5.80 -6.52
CA THR A 40 3.33 -6.88 -7.18
C THR A 40 2.22 -7.43 -6.32
N ARG A 41 2.39 -7.43 -4.99
CA ARG A 41 1.44 -7.96 -4.02
C ARG A 41 1.56 -7.25 -2.68
N LEU A 42 0.47 -7.26 -1.93
CA LEU A 42 0.48 -6.91 -0.51
C LEU A 42 0.56 -8.18 0.36
N PRO A 43 0.97 -8.06 1.64
CA PRO A 43 0.81 -9.10 2.64
C PRO A 43 -0.66 -9.51 2.83
N SER A 44 -0.93 -10.51 3.66
CA SER A 44 -2.32 -10.84 3.99
C SER A 44 -3.00 -9.68 4.75
N GLU A 45 -4.34 -9.64 4.73
CA GLU A 45 -5.07 -8.65 5.54
C GLU A 45 -4.76 -8.80 7.03
N GLU A 46 -4.55 -10.04 7.51
CA GLU A 46 -4.19 -10.33 8.89
C GLU A 46 -2.84 -9.69 9.25
N ASP A 47 -1.81 -9.88 8.43
CA ASP A 47 -0.48 -9.29 8.67
C ASP A 47 -0.54 -7.75 8.65
N LEU A 48 -1.31 -7.19 7.71
CA LEU A 48 -1.53 -5.75 7.62
C LEU A 48 -2.24 -5.23 8.88
N LYS A 49 -3.26 -5.93 9.38
CA LYS A 49 -4.01 -5.54 10.58
C LYS A 49 -3.23 -5.77 11.87
N GLU A 50 -2.34 -6.75 11.92
CA GLU A 50 -1.45 -6.96 13.06
C GLU A 50 -0.53 -5.75 13.26
N LYS A 51 -0.02 -5.19 12.16
CA LYS A 51 0.88 -4.03 12.16
C LYS A 51 0.14 -2.69 12.15
N PHE A 52 -1.00 -2.61 11.47
CA PHE A 52 -1.80 -1.41 11.30
C PHE A 52 -3.27 -1.72 11.66
N PRO A 53 -3.60 -1.83 12.96
CA PRO A 53 -4.94 -2.25 13.39
C PRO A 53 -6.05 -1.29 12.91
N ASP A 54 -5.74 -0.01 12.79
CA ASP A 54 -6.68 1.05 12.39
C ASP A 54 -6.79 1.23 10.86
N LEU A 55 -6.08 0.40 10.07
CA LEU A 55 -6.01 0.52 8.61
C LEU A 55 -7.36 0.19 7.97
N VAL A 56 -7.86 1.06 7.09
CA VAL A 56 -9.11 0.85 6.36
C VAL A 56 -8.93 0.84 4.84
N ALA A 57 -7.80 1.37 4.34
CA ALA A 57 -7.51 1.46 2.92
C ALA A 57 -6.01 1.40 2.61
N VAL A 58 -5.67 0.89 1.43
CA VAL A 58 -4.33 0.90 0.84
C VAL A 58 -4.43 1.45 -0.57
N ASP A 59 -3.72 2.54 -0.87
CA ASP A 59 -3.64 3.06 -2.23
C ASP A 59 -2.41 2.44 -2.93
N VAL A 60 -2.67 1.68 -3.99
CA VAL A 60 -1.63 1.03 -4.81
C VAL A 60 -1.65 1.56 -6.24
N GLU A 61 -2.26 2.72 -6.50
CA GLU A 61 -2.34 3.33 -7.82
C GLU A 61 -0.96 3.43 -8.49
N GLY A 62 -0.89 3.16 -9.79
CA GLY A 62 0.37 3.31 -10.56
C GLY A 62 1.37 2.16 -10.40
N ASN A 63 1.07 1.14 -9.58
CA ASN A 63 1.80 -0.13 -9.56
C ASN A 63 1.33 -1.02 -10.73
N LYS A 64 1.93 -0.83 -11.91
CA LYS A 64 1.48 -1.45 -13.18
C LYS A 64 1.44 -2.99 -13.19
N VAL A 65 2.18 -3.63 -12.30
CA VAL A 65 2.33 -5.10 -12.20
C VAL A 65 1.66 -5.66 -10.94
N PHE A 66 0.80 -4.88 -10.29
CA PHE A 66 0.08 -5.31 -9.10
C PHE A 66 -0.93 -6.39 -9.44
N ASP A 67 -0.90 -7.51 -8.71
CA ASP A 67 -1.89 -8.58 -8.83
C ASP A 67 -3.16 -8.19 -8.07
N CYS A 68 -4.16 -7.69 -8.79
CA CYS A 68 -5.46 -7.32 -8.23
C CYS A 68 -6.21 -8.48 -7.54
N ASN A 69 -5.84 -9.74 -7.81
CA ASN A 69 -6.45 -10.88 -7.14
C ASN A 69 -5.95 -11.06 -5.71
N SER A 70 -4.75 -10.57 -5.41
CA SER A 70 -4.11 -10.73 -4.09
C SER A 70 -4.88 -10.06 -2.94
N THR A 71 -5.78 -9.13 -3.25
CA THR A 71 -6.58 -8.39 -2.25
C THR A 71 -8.05 -8.78 -2.25
N LYS A 72 -8.48 -9.77 -3.04
CA LYS A 72 -9.90 -10.19 -3.12
C LYS A 72 -10.44 -10.74 -1.81
N GLU A 73 -9.57 -11.30 -0.98
CA GLU A 73 -9.94 -11.94 0.29
C GLU A 73 -10.00 -10.94 1.45
N TYR A 74 -9.69 -9.65 1.21
CA TYR A 74 -9.74 -8.62 2.23
C TYR A 74 -11.20 -8.31 2.59
N LYS A 75 -11.53 -8.38 3.87
CA LYS A 75 -12.89 -8.24 4.41
C LYS A 75 -13.15 -6.87 5.03
N THR A 76 -12.13 -6.29 5.65
CA THR A 76 -12.23 -5.08 6.48
C THR A 76 -11.53 -3.87 5.85
N ILE A 77 -10.46 -4.09 5.09
CA ILE A 77 -9.80 -3.06 4.28
C ILE A 77 -10.62 -2.90 3.00
N ARG A 78 -11.32 -1.77 2.86
CA ARG A 78 -12.33 -1.55 1.81
C ARG A 78 -11.82 -0.80 0.58
N GLY A 79 -10.78 0.01 0.74
CA GLY A 79 -10.24 0.82 -0.34
C GLY A 79 -8.90 0.30 -0.80
N VAL A 80 -8.87 -0.58 -1.81
CA VAL A 80 -7.65 -0.82 -2.58
C VAL A 80 -7.79 0.00 -3.87
N SER A 81 -7.31 1.24 -3.85
CA SER A 81 -7.41 2.12 -5.01
C SER A 81 -6.42 1.67 -6.06
N MET A 82 -6.94 1.08 -7.13
CA MET A 82 -6.21 0.67 -8.32
C MET A 82 -6.82 1.44 -9.48
N ARG A 83 -6.11 2.39 -10.11
CA ARG A 83 -6.55 2.82 -11.44
C ARG A 83 -6.36 1.65 -12.41
N PRO A 84 -7.43 1.14 -13.06
CA PRO A 84 -7.25 0.19 -14.13
C PRO A 84 -6.44 0.85 -15.27
N PRO A 85 -5.53 0.11 -15.92
CA PRO A 85 -4.78 0.65 -17.05
C PRO A 85 -5.75 1.00 -18.18
N GLY A 86 -6.02 2.29 -18.37
CA GLY A 86 -6.89 2.82 -19.43
C GLY A 86 -7.96 3.82 -18.99
N GLU A 87 -8.17 4.04 -17.69
CA GLU A 87 -9.16 5.02 -17.21
C GLU A 87 -8.63 6.45 -17.36
N LYS A 88 -9.04 7.13 -18.43
CA LYS A 88 -8.88 8.58 -18.57
C LYS A 88 -9.93 9.25 -17.70
N VAL A 89 -9.48 10.00 -16.70
CA VAL A 89 -10.31 11.00 -16.03
C VAL A 89 -10.75 11.99 -17.12
N SER A 90 -12.06 11.99 -17.41
CA SER A 90 -12.69 12.96 -18.31
C SER A 90 -12.88 14.29 -17.61
#